data_AF-A0A2H3HLS1-F1
#
_entry.id   AF-A0A2H3HLS1-F1
#
_cell.length_a   1.000
_cell.length_b   1.000
_cell.length_c   1.000
_cell.angle_alpha   90.00
_cell.angle_beta   90.00
_cell.angle_gamma   90.00
#
_symmetry.space_group_name_H-M   'P 1'
#
loop_
_entity.id
_entity.type
_entity.pdbx_description
1 polymer ?
#
loop_
_entity_poly.entity_id
_entity_poly.type
_entity_poly.pdbx_seq_one_letter_code
_entity_poly.pdbx_strand_id
1 'polypeptide(L)'
;MGIWDAFTDIVEAVTPWSVVEAEAPAEEPQETLEEECKNSPQCAPAKHHFDECVERVQQQESEGGAKEDCVEEFFHLAHCATACAAPKLWTQLK
;
A
#
# COMPACT_ATOMS: atom_id res chain seq x y z
N MET A 1 32.70 6.00 -27.11
CA MET A 1 31.32 6.13 -26.60
C MET A 1 30.39 5.64 -27.68
N GLY A 2 30.21 4.32 -27.69
CA GLY A 2 29.30 3.65 -28.60
C GLY A 2 27.87 3.83 -28.12
N ILE A 3 26.91 3.67 -29.02
CA ILE A 3 25.48 3.68 -28.70
C ILE A 3 25.12 2.67 -27.59
N TRP A 4 25.90 1.59 -27.47
CA TRP A 4 25.78 0.57 -26.42
C TRP A 4 26.17 1.08 -25.02
N ASP A 5 27.14 2.00 -24.92
CA ASP A 5 27.53 2.60 -23.65
C ASP A 5 26.37 3.48 -23.12
N ALA A 6 25.75 4.27 -24.00
CA ALA A 6 24.63 5.13 -23.65
C ALA A 6 23.38 4.35 -23.20
N PHE A 7 23.11 3.20 -23.80
CA PHE A 7 22.03 2.32 -23.35
C PHE A 7 22.34 1.68 -21.99
N THR A 8 23.60 1.33 -21.73
CA THR A 8 24.02 0.75 -20.45
C THR A 8 23.90 1.77 -19.33
N ASP A 9 24.32 3.02 -19.56
CA ASP A 9 24.20 4.12 -18.59
C ASP A 9 22.73 4.42 -18.24
N ILE A 10 21.82 4.36 -19.22
CA ILE A 10 20.38 4.57 -18.98
C ILE A 10 19.80 3.42 -18.17
N VAL A 11 20.14 2.17 -18.52
CA VAL A 11 19.71 1.01 -17.74
C VAL A 11 20.26 1.11 -16.33
N GLU A 12 21.53 1.45 -16.13
CA GLU A 12 22.13 1.62 -14.81
C GLU A 12 21.47 2.74 -13.99
N ALA A 13 21.13 3.88 -14.58
CA ALA A 13 20.43 4.97 -13.88
C ALA A 13 18.99 4.62 -13.48
N VAL A 14 18.32 3.76 -14.26
CA VAL A 14 16.94 3.33 -14.00
C VAL A 14 16.90 2.04 -13.18
N THR A 15 17.99 1.26 -13.12
CA THR A 15 18.05 0.02 -12.33
C THR A 15 17.79 0.21 -10.84
N PRO A 16 18.25 1.27 -10.15
CA PRO A 16 17.86 1.55 -8.77
C PRO A 16 16.35 1.77 -8.58
N TRP A 17 15.65 2.18 -9.64
CA TRP A 17 14.21 2.40 -9.63
C TRP A 17 13.43 1.15 -10.10
N SER A 18 14.08 0.23 -10.82
CA SER A 18 13.46 -0.99 -11.38
C SER A 18 13.78 -2.26 -10.59
N VAL A 19 14.84 -2.26 -9.78
CA VAL A 19 15.18 -3.33 -8.85
C VAL A 19 14.51 -2.96 -7.52
N VAL A 20 13.40 -3.60 -7.20
CA VAL A 20 13.01 -3.78 -5.80
C VAL A 20 14.13 -4.63 -5.20
N GLU A 21 15.02 -4.00 -4.46
CA GLU A 21 16.16 -4.62 -3.81
C GLU A 21 15.65 -5.82 -3.00
N ALA A 22 16.06 -7.04 -3.38
CA ALA A 22 15.83 -8.24 -2.60
C ALA A 22 16.79 -8.32 -1.38
N GLU A 23 17.18 -7.18 -0.84
CA GLU A 23 17.57 -7.07 0.56
C GLU A 23 16.25 -6.92 1.32
N ALA A 24 15.99 -7.74 2.35
CA ALA A 24 14.82 -7.56 3.19
C ALA A 24 14.77 -6.07 3.61
N PRO A 25 13.84 -5.26 3.08
CA PRO A 25 13.82 -3.85 3.41
C PRO A 25 13.61 -3.81 4.91
N ALA A 26 14.44 -3.03 5.62
CA ALA A 26 14.10 -2.66 6.99
C ALA A 26 12.64 -2.23 6.95
N GLU A 27 11.75 -2.96 7.64
CA GLU A 27 10.29 -2.75 7.53
C GLU A 27 10.04 -1.24 7.50
N GLU A 28 9.61 -0.74 6.35
CA GLU A 28 9.44 0.69 6.13
C GLU A 28 8.53 1.18 7.24
N PRO A 29 8.98 2.07 8.15
CA PRO A 29 8.23 2.39 9.36
C PRO A 29 6.81 2.87 9.07
N GLN A 30 6.62 3.44 7.87
CA GLN A 30 5.31 3.79 7.36
C GLN A 30 4.36 2.60 7.26
N GLU A 31 4.74 1.50 6.60
CA GLU A 31 3.85 0.36 6.37
C GLU A 31 3.47 -0.31 7.70
N THR A 32 4.43 -0.50 8.61
CA THR A 32 4.17 -1.05 9.94
C THR A 32 3.20 -0.17 10.74
N LEU A 33 3.42 1.15 10.73
CA LEU A 33 2.54 2.09 11.42
C LEU A 33 1.15 2.16 10.80
N GLU A 34 1.04 2.10 9.47
CA GLU A 34 -0.25 2.06 8.78
C GLU A 34 -1.03 0.78 9.11
N GLU A 35 -0.37 -0.39 9.14
CA GLU A 35 -1.01 -1.65 9.53
C GLU A 35 -1.46 -1.66 11.00
N GLU A 36 -0.64 -1.16 11.92
CA GLU A 36 -1.06 -0.96 13.32
C GLU A 36 -2.28 -0.04 13.41
N CYS A 37 -2.29 1.03 12.62
CA CYS A 37 -3.39 1.99 12.59
C CYS A 37 -4.66 1.41 11.96
N LYS A 38 -4.58 0.62 10.89
CA LYS A 38 -5.73 -0.10 10.28
C LYS A 38 -6.40 -1.03 11.29
N ASN A 39 -5.62 -1.69 12.14
CA ASN A 39 -6.10 -2.64 13.14
C ASN A 39 -6.42 -1.99 14.51
N SER A 40 -6.29 -0.67 14.61
CA SER A 40 -6.54 0.06 15.86
C SER A 40 -8.04 0.32 16.11
N PRO A 41 -8.47 0.50 17.38
CA PRO A 41 -9.88 0.73 17.70
C PRO A 41 -10.50 1.97 17.02
N GLN A 42 -9.70 3.00 16.72
CA GLN A 42 -10.21 4.22 16.08
C GLN A 42 -10.58 4.01 14.60
N CYS A 43 -9.94 3.05 13.91
CA CYS A 43 -10.21 2.73 12.51
C CYS A 43 -11.08 1.49 12.33
N ALA A 44 -11.52 0.86 13.44
CA ALA A 44 -12.36 -0.34 13.40
C ALA A 44 -13.65 -0.18 12.56
N PRO A 45 -14.39 0.96 12.60
CA PRO A 45 -15.57 1.13 11.76
C PRO A 45 -15.25 1.14 10.26
N ALA A 46 -14.21 1.87 9.86
CA ALA A 46 -13.79 1.93 8.45
C ALA A 46 -13.27 0.56 7.97
N LYS A 47 -12.53 -0.15 8.83
CA LYS A 47 -12.06 -1.51 8.55
C LYS A 47 -13.22 -2.49 8.39
N HIS A 48 -14.22 -2.43 9.27
CA HIS A 48 -15.41 -3.28 9.18
C HIS A 48 -16.13 -3.11 7.83
N HIS A 49 -16.38 -1.87 7.39
CA HIS A 49 -17.02 -1.63 6.09
C HIS A 49 -16.17 -2.15 4.92
N PHE A 50 -14.86 -1.98 4.98
CA PHE A 50 -13.95 -2.52 3.96
C PHE A 50 -14.00 -4.05 3.92
N ASP A 51 -13.91 -4.72 5.07
CA ASP A 51 -13.94 -6.18 5.16
C ASP A 51 -15.29 -6.73 4.64
N GLU A 52 -16.43 -6.10 5.00
CA GLU A 52 -17.75 -6.46 4.48
C GLU A 52 -17.87 -6.27 2.96
N CYS A 53 -17.27 -5.21 2.40
CA CYS A 53 -17.22 -5.03 0.96
C CYS A 53 -16.41 -6.14 0.28
N VAL A 54 -15.24 -6.47 0.82
CA VAL A 54 -14.38 -7.52 0.28
C VAL A 54 -15.08 -8.87 0.26
N GLU A 55 -15.76 -9.24 1.35
CA GLU A 55 -16.55 -10.47 1.41
C GLU A 55 -17.65 -10.50 0.34
N ARG A 56 -18.34 -9.38 0.15
CA ARG A 56 -19.41 -9.24 -0.85
C ARG A 56 -18.90 -9.32 -2.29
N VAL A 57 -17.77 -8.68 -2.59
CA VAL A 57 -17.11 -8.75 -3.91
C VAL A 57 -16.62 -10.17 -4.19
N GLN A 58 -16.00 -10.84 -3.21
CA GLN A 58 -15.55 -12.24 -3.37
C GLN A 58 -16.71 -13.21 -3.63
N GLN A 59 -17.86 -13.00 -2.96
CA GLN A 59 -19.08 -13.74 -3.22
C GLN A 59 -19.55 -13.55 -4.67
N GLN A 60 -19.58 -12.31 -5.17
CA GLN A 60 -20.02 -12.01 -6.54
C GLN A 60 -19.06 -12.53 -7.62
N GLU A 61 -17.75 -12.48 -7.39
CA GLU A 61 -16.75 -13.10 -8.27
C GLU A 61 -17.01 -14.60 -8.46
N SER A 62 -17.43 -15.28 -7.39
CA SER A 62 -17.81 -16.70 -7.44
C SER A 62 -19.11 -16.96 -8.20
N GLU A 63 -19.94 -15.94 -8.39
CA GLU A 63 -21.26 -15.99 -9.06
C GLU A 63 -21.21 -15.49 -10.52
N GLY A 64 -20.02 -15.20 -11.06
CA GLY A 64 -19.84 -14.80 -12.45
C GLY A 64 -19.41 -13.34 -12.65
N GLY A 65 -18.95 -12.66 -11.60
CA GLY A 65 -18.26 -11.38 -11.66
C GLY A 65 -18.84 -10.33 -10.71
N ALA A 66 -17.97 -9.51 -10.11
CA ALA A 66 -18.37 -8.43 -9.23
C ALA A 66 -19.05 -7.27 -9.97
N LYS A 67 -20.08 -6.71 -9.34
CA LYS A 67 -20.86 -5.55 -9.83
C LYS A 67 -20.52 -4.26 -9.09
N GLU A 68 -19.65 -4.34 -8.11
CA GLU A 68 -19.15 -3.23 -7.31
C GLU A 68 -17.66 -3.42 -7.06
N ASP A 69 -17.02 -2.35 -6.60
CA ASP A 69 -15.66 -2.36 -6.08
C ASP A 69 -15.64 -1.82 -4.65
N CYS A 70 -14.51 -2.01 -3.96
CA CYS A 70 -14.32 -1.56 -2.58
C CYS A 70 -13.45 -0.30 -2.49
N VAL A 71 -13.39 0.50 -3.56
CA VAL A 71 -12.48 1.65 -3.63
C VAL A 71 -12.90 2.74 -2.64
N GLU A 72 -14.20 2.95 -2.45
CA GLU A 72 -14.72 3.90 -1.46
C GLU A 72 -14.33 3.51 -0.03
N GLU A 73 -14.63 2.27 0.37
CA GLU A 73 -14.31 1.76 1.69
C GLU A 73 -12.80 1.68 1.93
N PHE A 74 -12.03 1.36 0.88
CA PHE A 74 -10.58 1.44 0.94
C PHE A 74 -10.10 2.87 1.24
N PHE A 75 -10.65 3.89 0.57
CA PHE A 75 -10.26 5.28 0.85
C PHE A 75 -10.66 5.73 2.26
N HIS A 76 -11.79 5.25 2.80
CA HIS A 76 -12.15 5.49 4.20
C HIS A 76 -11.15 4.85 5.18
N LEU A 77 -10.75 3.60 4.95
CA LEU A 77 -9.77 2.90 5.78
C LEU A 77 -8.38 3.55 5.65
N ALA A 78 -7.93 3.83 4.43
CA ALA A 78 -6.64 4.46 4.16
C ALA A 78 -6.57 5.87 4.74
N HIS A 79 -7.63 6.67 4.64
CA HIS A 79 -7.69 7.99 5.26
C HIS A 79 -7.53 7.90 6.79
N CYS A 80 -8.23 6.97 7.44
CA CYS A 80 -8.10 6.77 8.88
C CYS A 80 -6.69 6.30 9.28
N ALA A 81 -6.17 5.29 8.58
CA ALA A 81 -4.87 4.70 8.88
C ALA A 81 -3.73 5.71 8.70
N THR A 82 -3.72 6.45 7.60
CA THR A 82 -2.70 7.48 7.32
C THR A 82 -2.77 8.65 8.30
N ALA A 83 -3.97 9.11 8.67
CA ALA A 83 -4.13 10.15 9.69
C ALA A 83 -3.61 9.71 11.07
N CYS A 84 -3.75 8.43 11.41
CA CYS A 84 -3.17 7.84 12.62
C CYS A 84 -1.64 7.67 12.53
N ALA A 85 -1.13 7.21 11.39
CA ALA A 85 0.27 6.85 11.21
C ALA A 85 1.17 8.08 11.05
N ALA A 86 0.70 9.12 10.36
CA ALA A 86 1.47 10.32 10.06
C ALA A 86 2.21 10.91 11.29
N PRO A 87 1.55 11.25 12.42
CA PRO A 87 2.26 11.81 13.57
C PRO A 87 3.27 10.85 14.21
N LYS A 88 3.09 9.53 14.06
CA LYS A 88 4.04 8.51 14.57
C LYS A 88 5.22 8.32 13.63
N LEU A 89 5.00 8.48 12.32
CA LEU A 89 6.05 8.37 11.31
C LEU A 89 7.01 9.56 11.38
N TRP A 90 6.47 10.77 11.49
CA TRP A 90 7.27 12.00 11.59
C TRP A 90 8.12 12.10 12.87
N THR A 91 7.84 11.30 13.91
CA THR A 91 8.72 11.25 15.10
C THR A 91 9.91 10.31 14.90
N GLN A 92 9.82 9.38 13.94
CA GLN A 92 10.88 8.43 13.60
C GLN A 92 11.82 8.97 12.52
N LEU A 93 11.28 9.73 11.56
CA LEU A 93 12.03 10.40 10.51
C LEU A 93 12.60 11.73 11.06
N LYS A 94 13.87 11.72 11.48
CA LYS A 94 14.59 12.92 11.94
C LYS A 94 15.28 13.66 10.80
#